data_AF-A0A3N2BDX1-F1
#
_entry.id   AF-A0A3N2BDX1-F1
#
_cell.length_a   1.000
_cell.length_b   1.000
_cell.length_c   1.000
_cell.angle_alpha   90.00
_cell.angle_beta   90.00
_cell.angle_gamma   90.00
#
_symmetry.space_group_name_H-M   'P 1'
#
loop_
_entity.id
_entity.type
_entity.pdbx_description
1 polymer ?
#
loop_
_entity_poly.entity_id
_entity_poly.type
_entity_poly.pdbx_seq_one_letter_code
_entity_poly.pdbx_strand_id
1 'polypeptide(L)'
;MHTVDEQGDVGPAEQCRALIAEAHDAWLRGDGAGTWRALDAAERAAAHTTRPSRLRAEVAAARSAAFLRAERTTEALAAARECLHLAGRATHGHRLRHAVSHARITLATYEPPDDGSGQAPAAALAVLDEIAELRDPGLEDVRSRAITNGLNRRLVAAHRHLDDPEAQTAAWIQVSRARTLSEQLRAQGSVVRQAIDLAERTGQWERGWDYANLPLPSGLERNERVAILAKAARLAWHRGLTSEARELGTRARQASVAIDHPWVRVYAYLGGVIAAAAGTGSIRAALLAYQRCTTRAGHDSRSHRAWEVAQVALEFGLSANAARSFLAATVPGVWAERPWAPFARVVLSDAAGEEPRTEDLAAIDLREHGAADQARVHLARARVAARSGHRVSAVLSLQRARLLLRSWPGRVAEQVEREAATLTGTLPATAAQRRVLDLVIEGHTNREIGRALGCAERTVAVHVAALLRSSSTTSRAALAAQEVARRALMVAPEL
;
A
#
# COMPACT_ATOMS: atom_id res chain seq x y z
N MET A 1 -47.65 13.63 -41.99
CA MET A 1 -47.08 12.70 -42.99
C MET A 1 -45.56 12.87 -42.94
N HIS A 2 -44.95 12.25 -41.92
CA HIS A 2 -43.50 12.20 -41.75
C HIS A 2 -43.03 10.92 -42.44
N THR A 3 -42.28 11.06 -43.51
CA THR A 3 -41.55 9.96 -44.14
C THR A 3 -40.52 9.46 -43.15
N VAL A 4 -40.78 8.28 -42.59
CA VAL A 4 -39.82 7.45 -41.90
C VAL A 4 -38.83 6.98 -42.95
N ASP A 5 -37.61 7.52 -42.91
CA ASP A 5 -36.49 6.99 -43.67
C ASP A 5 -36.06 5.70 -42.94
N GLU A 6 -36.48 4.55 -43.46
CA GLU A 6 -36.37 3.23 -42.84
C GLU A 6 -34.94 2.64 -42.82
N GLN A 7 -33.92 3.47 -43.06
CA GLN A 7 -32.54 3.17 -42.73
C GLN A 7 -32.06 4.26 -41.77
N GLY A 8 -32.26 4.02 -40.46
CA GLY A 8 -31.88 4.93 -39.39
C GLY A 8 -30.37 5.14 -39.31
N ASP A 9 -29.82 5.94 -40.23
CA ASP A 9 -28.43 6.35 -40.24
C ASP A 9 -28.22 7.37 -39.13
N VAL A 10 -27.81 6.86 -37.97
CA VAL A 10 -27.44 7.66 -36.80
C VAL A 10 -26.34 8.62 -37.24
N GLY A 11 -26.62 9.92 -37.26
CA GLY A 11 -25.69 10.92 -37.77
C GLY A 11 -24.29 10.79 -37.13
N PRO A 12 -23.18 11.11 -37.85
CA PRO A 12 -21.81 10.85 -37.39
C PRO A 12 -21.46 11.37 -35.98
N ALA A 13 -22.12 12.45 -35.55
CA ALA A 13 -21.95 13.02 -34.21
C ALA A 13 -22.53 12.15 -33.09
N GLU A 14 -23.67 11.50 -33.34
CA GLU A 14 -24.30 10.59 -32.39
C GLU A 14 -23.56 9.25 -32.35
N GLN A 15 -23.13 8.74 -33.50
CA GLN A 15 -22.25 7.57 -33.59
C GLN A 15 -20.95 7.76 -32.80
N CYS A 16 -20.25 8.89 -32.98
CA CYS A 16 -19.03 9.21 -32.23
C CYS A 16 -19.24 9.14 -30.71
N ARG A 17 -20.39 9.61 -30.22
CA ARG A 17 -20.69 9.65 -28.79
C ARG A 17 -21.14 8.31 -28.24
N ALA A 18 -21.87 7.53 -29.03
CA ALA A 18 -22.16 6.14 -28.70
C ALA A 18 -20.86 5.35 -28.51
N LEU A 19 -19.85 5.57 -29.37
CA LEU A 19 -18.53 4.95 -29.25
C LEU A 19 -17.74 5.42 -28.02
N ILE A 20 -17.86 6.70 -27.63
CA ILE A 20 -17.26 7.18 -26.36
C ILE A 20 -17.92 6.49 -25.16
N ALA A 21 -19.25 6.35 -25.15
CA ALA A 21 -19.97 5.65 -24.10
C ALA A 21 -19.62 4.16 -24.06
N GLU A 22 -19.55 3.51 -25.23
CA GLU A 22 -19.10 2.12 -25.36
C GLU A 22 -17.69 1.92 -24.81
N ALA A 23 -16.77 2.84 -25.10
CA ALA A 23 -15.41 2.80 -24.55
C ALA A 23 -15.42 2.87 -23.02
N HIS A 24 -16.24 3.75 -22.45
CA HIS A 24 -16.39 3.85 -21.00
C HIS A 24 -16.95 2.54 -20.41
N ASP A 25 -18.02 1.99 -20.99
CA ASP A 25 -18.64 0.76 -20.49
C ASP A 25 -17.72 -0.46 -20.66
N ALA A 26 -16.95 -0.54 -21.75
CA ALA A 26 -15.93 -1.55 -21.95
C ALA A 26 -14.88 -1.49 -20.82
N TRP A 27 -14.41 -0.29 -20.47
CA TRP A 27 -13.50 -0.10 -19.35
C TRP A 27 -14.08 -0.61 -18.02
N LEU A 28 -15.34 -0.26 -17.73
CA LEU A 28 -16.01 -0.68 -16.49
C LEU A 28 -16.14 -2.20 -16.37
N ARG A 29 -16.30 -2.91 -17.50
CA ARG A 29 -16.34 -4.38 -17.57
C ARG A 29 -14.95 -5.03 -17.49
N GLY A 30 -13.89 -4.25 -17.63
CA GLY A 30 -12.51 -4.71 -17.66
C GLY A 30 -12.02 -5.13 -19.04
N ASP A 31 -12.67 -4.66 -20.11
CA ASP A 31 -12.30 -4.86 -21.52
C ASP A 31 -11.51 -3.65 -22.04
N GLY A 32 -10.22 -3.63 -21.71
CA GLY A 32 -9.27 -2.62 -22.16
C GLY A 32 -9.11 -2.62 -23.67
N ALA A 33 -9.04 -3.79 -24.32
CA ALA A 33 -8.94 -3.88 -25.78
C ALA A 33 -10.18 -3.27 -26.47
N GLY A 34 -11.38 -3.55 -25.97
CA GLY A 34 -12.63 -2.92 -26.43
C GLY A 34 -12.65 -1.41 -26.21
N THR A 35 -12.15 -0.94 -25.06
CA THR A 35 -12.01 0.49 -24.76
C THR A 35 -11.22 1.21 -25.85
N TRP A 36 -10.03 0.69 -26.21
CA TRP A 36 -9.18 1.33 -27.21
C TRP A 36 -9.79 1.26 -28.61
N ARG A 37 -10.37 0.12 -29.02
CA ARG A 37 -11.05 -0.01 -30.31
C ARG A 37 -12.18 1.00 -30.47
N ALA A 38 -13.01 1.17 -29.43
CA ALA A 38 -14.12 2.11 -29.44
C ALA A 38 -13.63 3.57 -29.50
N LEU A 39 -12.57 3.94 -28.77
CA LEU A 39 -11.98 5.29 -28.85
C LEU A 39 -11.38 5.59 -30.22
N ASP A 40 -10.72 4.62 -30.86
CA ASP A 40 -10.17 4.80 -32.21
C ASP A 40 -11.27 4.94 -33.26
N ALA A 41 -12.37 4.19 -33.11
CA ALA A 41 -13.56 4.36 -33.94
C ALA A 41 -14.23 5.72 -33.72
N ALA A 42 -14.31 6.19 -32.46
CA ALA A 42 -14.87 7.49 -32.12
C ALA A 42 -14.07 8.64 -32.77
N GLU A 43 -12.74 8.55 -32.76
CA GLU A 43 -11.87 9.51 -33.44
C GLU A 43 -12.14 9.57 -34.94
N ARG A 44 -12.23 8.41 -35.60
CA ARG A 44 -12.57 8.35 -37.03
C ARG A 44 -13.95 8.96 -37.29
N ALA A 45 -14.96 8.65 -36.49
CA ALA A 45 -16.29 9.23 -36.63
C ALA A 45 -16.28 10.76 -36.45
N ALA A 46 -15.53 11.27 -35.47
CA ALA A 46 -15.40 12.71 -35.22
C ALA A 46 -14.80 13.47 -36.43
N ALA A 47 -13.84 12.86 -37.13
CA ALA A 47 -13.16 13.43 -38.28
C ALA A 47 -14.08 13.67 -39.49
N HIS A 48 -15.17 12.89 -39.63
CA HIS A 48 -16.11 12.98 -40.76
C HIS A 48 -17.29 13.92 -40.50
N THR A 49 -17.26 14.71 -39.42
CA THR A 49 -18.39 15.58 -39.03
C THR A 49 -18.21 17.02 -39.51
N THR A 50 -19.32 17.75 -39.65
CA THR A 50 -19.32 19.18 -40.02
C THR A 50 -18.78 20.11 -38.93
N ARG A 51 -18.66 19.63 -37.67
CA ARG A 51 -18.10 20.37 -36.52
C ARG A 51 -17.04 19.54 -35.80
N PRO A 52 -15.90 19.25 -36.46
CA PRO A 52 -14.94 18.27 -35.99
C PRO A 52 -14.29 18.68 -34.67
N SER A 53 -14.03 19.98 -34.44
CA SER A 53 -13.31 20.45 -33.24
C SER A 53 -14.02 20.09 -31.93
N ARG A 54 -15.36 20.15 -31.88
CA ARG A 54 -16.11 19.83 -30.66
C ARG A 54 -16.08 18.34 -30.34
N LEU A 55 -16.35 17.49 -31.33
CA LEU A 55 -16.36 16.04 -31.12
C LEU A 55 -14.95 15.51 -30.88
N ARG A 56 -13.94 16.06 -31.56
CA ARG A 56 -12.55 15.73 -31.27
C ARG A 56 -12.14 16.13 -29.85
N ALA A 57 -12.63 17.24 -29.32
CA ALA A 57 -12.42 17.57 -27.90
C ALA A 57 -13.07 16.55 -26.96
N GLU A 58 -14.31 16.13 -27.25
CA GLU A 58 -15.00 15.07 -26.48
C GLU A 58 -14.20 13.74 -26.51
N VAL A 59 -13.69 13.32 -27.69
CA VAL A 59 -12.84 12.12 -27.83
C VAL A 59 -11.49 12.27 -27.11
N ALA A 60 -10.82 13.43 -27.23
CA ALA A 60 -9.54 13.68 -26.58
C ALA A 60 -9.66 13.64 -25.05
N ALA A 61 -10.76 14.16 -24.47
CA ALA A 61 -11.04 14.03 -23.04
C ALA A 61 -11.28 12.58 -22.61
N ALA A 62 -12.01 11.79 -23.41
CA ALA A 62 -12.23 10.37 -23.14
C ALA A 62 -10.91 9.58 -23.18
N ARG A 63 -10.05 9.87 -24.17
CA ARG A 63 -8.69 9.30 -24.26
C ARG A 63 -7.82 9.70 -23.10
N SER A 64 -7.83 10.97 -22.68
CA SER A 64 -7.04 11.41 -21.52
C SER A 64 -7.42 10.66 -20.26
N ALA A 65 -8.72 10.38 -20.08
CA ALA A 65 -9.24 9.56 -18.99
C ALA A 65 -8.75 8.11 -19.08
N ALA A 66 -8.88 7.48 -20.25
CA ALA A 66 -8.46 6.10 -20.47
C ALA A 66 -6.96 5.92 -20.30
N PHE A 67 -6.13 6.83 -20.85
CA PHE A 67 -4.68 6.80 -20.68
C PHE A 67 -4.28 6.97 -19.21
N LEU A 68 -4.91 7.90 -18.47
CA LEU A 68 -4.66 8.06 -17.03
C LEU A 68 -4.95 6.76 -16.27
N ARG A 69 -6.10 6.13 -16.51
CA ARG A 69 -6.46 4.87 -15.83
C ARG A 69 -5.60 3.68 -16.25
N ALA A 70 -5.02 3.73 -17.45
CA ALA A 70 -4.04 2.78 -17.95
C ALA A 70 -2.58 3.14 -17.58
N GLU A 71 -2.38 4.20 -16.78
CA GLU A 71 -1.07 4.68 -16.31
C GLU A 71 -0.11 5.09 -17.44
N ARG A 72 -0.68 5.57 -18.54
CA ARG A 72 0.02 6.14 -19.70
C ARG A 72 0.08 7.66 -19.56
N THR A 73 0.86 8.13 -18.58
CA THR A 73 0.87 9.53 -18.13
C THR A 73 1.15 10.53 -19.25
N THR A 74 2.16 10.27 -20.07
CA THR A 74 2.57 11.17 -21.16
C THR A 74 1.44 11.36 -22.17
N GLU A 75 0.82 10.26 -22.59
CA GLU A 75 -0.31 10.28 -23.52
C GLU A 75 -1.57 10.89 -22.90
N ALA A 76 -1.80 10.66 -21.59
CA ALA A 76 -2.91 11.27 -20.86
C ALA A 76 -2.79 12.80 -20.84
N LEU A 77 -1.60 13.33 -20.55
CA LEU A 77 -1.32 14.76 -20.55
C LEU A 77 -1.44 15.37 -21.95
N ALA A 78 -0.92 14.69 -22.97
CA ALA A 78 -1.02 15.15 -24.36
C ALA A 78 -2.49 15.25 -24.81
N ALA A 79 -3.29 14.20 -24.57
CA ALA A 79 -4.71 14.17 -24.92
C ALA A 79 -5.53 15.22 -24.15
N ALA A 80 -5.21 15.46 -22.87
CA ALA A 80 -5.87 16.50 -22.08
C ALA A 80 -5.59 17.91 -22.62
N ARG A 81 -4.33 18.20 -23.00
CA ARG A 81 -3.96 19.49 -23.63
C ARG A 81 -4.62 19.67 -24.98
N GLU A 82 -4.69 18.62 -25.80
CA GLU A 82 -5.40 18.65 -27.09
C GLU A 82 -6.89 18.98 -26.88
N CYS A 83 -7.56 18.35 -25.90
CA CYS A 83 -8.95 18.66 -25.57
C CYS A 83 -9.14 20.14 -25.26
N LEU A 84 -8.31 20.72 -24.37
CA LEU A 84 -8.45 22.14 -24.00
C LEU A 84 -8.19 23.07 -25.18
N HIS A 85 -7.21 22.75 -26.02
CA HIS A 85 -6.89 23.52 -27.22
C HIS A 85 -8.06 23.53 -28.22
N LEU A 86 -8.67 22.37 -28.45
CA LEU A 86 -9.83 22.23 -29.34
C LEU A 86 -11.08 22.91 -28.77
N ALA A 87 -11.29 22.82 -27.45
CA ALA A 87 -12.43 23.42 -26.77
C ALA A 87 -12.41 24.96 -26.83
N GLY A 88 -11.24 25.60 -26.73
CA GLY A 88 -11.09 27.05 -26.83
C GLY A 88 -11.50 27.64 -28.19
N ARG A 89 -11.63 26.80 -29.23
CA ARG A 89 -12.04 27.18 -30.58
C ARG A 89 -13.51 26.85 -30.89
N ALA A 90 -14.23 26.22 -29.96
CA ALA A 90 -15.58 25.73 -30.17
C ALA A 90 -16.62 26.54 -29.39
N THR A 91 -17.87 26.55 -29.87
CA THR A 91 -18.98 27.16 -29.14
C THR A 91 -19.35 26.34 -27.90
N HIS A 92 -19.61 27.04 -26.81
CA HIS A 92 -19.89 26.43 -25.51
C HIS A 92 -21.17 25.59 -25.53
N GLY A 93 -21.10 24.39 -24.98
CA GLY A 93 -22.24 23.50 -24.76
C GLY A 93 -21.98 22.58 -23.58
N HIS A 94 -23.04 22.01 -22.98
CA HIS A 94 -22.94 21.19 -21.76
C HIS A 94 -21.93 20.04 -21.89
N ARG A 95 -21.97 19.26 -22.97
CA ARG A 95 -21.02 18.17 -23.22
C ARG A 95 -19.56 18.62 -23.40
N LEU A 96 -19.35 19.80 -24.00
CA LEU A 96 -18.00 20.35 -24.13
C LEU A 96 -17.45 20.78 -22.75
N ARG A 97 -18.30 21.32 -21.87
CA ARG A 97 -17.90 21.60 -20.48
C ARG A 97 -17.51 20.33 -19.73
N HIS A 98 -18.25 19.25 -19.92
CA HIS A 98 -17.92 17.93 -19.35
C HIS A 98 -16.53 17.46 -19.83
N ALA A 99 -16.27 17.50 -21.15
CA ALA A 99 -14.97 17.15 -21.73
C ALA A 99 -13.83 18.00 -21.14
N VAL A 100 -14.03 19.33 -21.05
CA VAL A 100 -13.08 20.25 -20.43
C VAL A 100 -12.80 19.89 -18.98
N SER A 101 -13.81 19.57 -18.17
CA SER A 101 -13.61 19.15 -16.77
C SER A 101 -12.79 17.86 -16.67
N HIS A 102 -13.02 16.86 -17.54
CA HIS A 102 -12.20 15.66 -17.58
C HIS A 102 -10.73 15.93 -17.94
N ALA A 103 -10.48 16.83 -18.89
CA ALA A 103 -9.13 17.26 -19.25
C ALA A 103 -8.46 18.02 -18.09
N ARG A 104 -9.17 18.95 -17.45
CA ARG A 104 -8.69 19.70 -16.26
C ARG A 104 -8.32 18.76 -15.11
N ILE A 105 -9.18 17.78 -14.80
CA ILE A 105 -8.86 16.74 -13.80
C ILE A 105 -7.58 16.00 -14.17
N THR A 106 -7.43 15.59 -15.43
CA THR A 106 -6.26 14.82 -15.89
C THR A 106 -4.97 15.62 -15.70
N LEU A 107 -4.96 16.91 -16.06
CA LEU A 107 -3.82 17.80 -15.83
C LEU A 107 -3.53 18.01 -14.34
N ALA A 108 -4.55 18.35 -13.55
CA ALA A 108 -4.43 18.54 -12.11
C ALA A 108 -3.99 17.25 -11.38
N THR A 109 -4.26 16.07 -11.94
CA THR A 109 -3.83 14.78 -11.36
C THR A 109 -2.31 14.59 -11.45
N TYR A 110 -1.66 15.13 -12.47
CA TYR A 110 -0.24 14.92 -12.75
C TYR A 110 0.62 16.19 -12.72
N GLU A 111 0.03 17.33 -12.37
CA GLU A 111 0.79 18.56 -12.21
C GLU A 111 1.93 18.33 -11.19
N PRO A 112 3.19 18.52 -11.61
CA PRO A 112 4.35 18.28 -10.74
C PRO A 112 4.30 19.26 -9.56
N PRO A 113 4.87 18.91 -8.40
CA PRO A 113 4.98 19.82 -7.27
C PRO A 113 5.74 21.11 -7.65
N ASP A 114 5.30 22.27 -7.15
CA ASP A 114 5.79 23.60 -7.55
C ASP A 114 7.27 23.86 -7.17
N ASP A 115 7.80 23.14 -6.19
CA ASP A 115 9.07 23.44 -5.52
C ASP A 115 9.90 22.20 -5.13
N GLY A 116 9.51 21.01 -5.61
CA GLY A 116 10.14 19.76 -5.19
C GLY A 116 9.85 19.32 -3.74
N SER A 117 9.01 20.05 -2.99
CA SER A 117 8.58 19.70 -1.62
C SER A 117 7.78 18.39 -1.56
N GLY A 118 7.28 17.93 -2.71
CA GLY A 118 6.34 16.81 -2.80
C GLY A 118 4.90 17.20 -2.45
N GLN A 119 4.62 18.46 -2.10
CA GLN A 119 3.26 18.95 -1.94
C GLN A 119 2.60 19.10 -3.31
N ALA A 120 1.33 18.69 -3.42
CA ALA A 120 0.57 18.95 -4.63
C ALA A 120 0.39 20.47 -4.81
N PRO A 121 0.56 21.03 -6.03
CA PRO A 121 0.31 22.44 -6.28
C PRO A 121 -1.07 22.83 -5.75
N ALA A 122 -1.13 23.92 -4.98
CA ALA A 122 -2.40 24.38 -4.40
C ALA A 122 -3.45 24.63 -5.50
N ALA A 123 -3.01 25.11 -6.66
CA ALA A 123 -3.83 25.29 -7.84
C ALA A 123 -4.43 23.98 -8.36
N ALA A 124 -3.65 22.90 -8.43
CA ALA A 124 -4.12 21.58 -8.87
C ALA A 124 -5.21 21.03 -7.95
N LEU A 125 -5.02 21.12 -6.63
CA LEU A 125 -6.01 20.68 -5.65
C LEU A 125 -7.27 21.55 -5.70
N ALA A 126 -7.14 22.86 -5.89
CA ALA A 126 -8.28 23.76 -6.04
C ALA A 126 -9.16 23.38 -7.24
N VAL A 127 -8.56 23.01 -8.39
CA VAL A 127 -9.29 22.51 -9.55
C VAL A 127 -10.04 21.22 -9.26
N LEU A 128 -9.44 20.28 -8.52
CA LEU A 128 -10.08 19.01 -8.17
C LEU A 128 -11.24 19.23 -7.19
N ASP A 129 -11.08 20.11 -6.20
CA ASP A 129 -12.13 20.43 -5.23
C ASP A 129 -13.30 21.18 -5.89
N GLU A 130 -13.02 22.19 -6.72
CA GLU A 130 -14.02 22.91 -7.52
C GLU A 130 -14.93 21.93 -8.28
N ILE A 131 -14.31 20.95 -8.96
CA ILE A 131 -15.03 19.99 -9.78
C ILE A 131 -15.77 18.94 -8.93
N ALA A 132 -15.21 18.52 -7.80
CA ALA A 132 -15.84 17.55 -6.90
C ALA A 132 -17.16 18.08 -6.30
N GLU A 133 -17.24 19.38 -6.06
CA GLU A 133 -18.36 20.06 -5.40
C GLU A 133 -19.51 20.45 -6.35
N LEU A 134 -19.32 20.31 -7.67
CA LEU A 134 -20.38 20.56 -8.66
C LEU A 134 -21.64 19.73 -8.36
N ARG A 135 -22.83 20.33 -8.45
CA ARG A 135 -24.12 19.65 -8.17
C ARG A 135 -24.90 19.27 -9.44
N ASP A 136 -24.22 19.09 -10.57
CA ASP A 136 -24.85 18.69 -11.83
C ASP A 136 -24.96 17.16 -11.92
N PRO A 137 -26.19 16.58 -12.00
CA PRO A 137 -26.38 15.13 -12.16
C PRO A 137 -25.71 14.56 -13.42
N GLY A 138 -25.52 15.37 -14.47
CA GLY A 138 -24.83 14.95 -15.69
C GLY A 138 -23.30 14.83 -15.57
N LEU A 139 -22.74 15.13 -14.39
CA LEU A 139 -21.29 15.16 -14.12
C LEU A 139 -20.84 14.14 -13.06
N GLU A 140 -21.66 13.14 -12.71
CA GLU A 140 -21.33 12.15 -11.68
C GLU A 140 -19.97 11.46 -11.90
N ASP A 141 -19.64 11.07 -13.13
CA ASP A 141 -18.36 10.44 -13.46
C ASP A 141 -17.16 11.41 -13.34
N VAL A 142 -17.37 12.68 -13.69
CA VAL A 142 -16.36 13.75 -13.54
C VAL A 142 -16.08 13.98 -12.08
N ARG A 143 -17.13 14.16 -11.28
CA ARG A 143 -17.05 14.36 -9.83
C ARG A 143 -16.37 13.18 -9.16
N SER A 144 -16.76 11.96 -9.53
CA SER A 144 -16.14 10.74 -9.05
C SER A 144 -14.63 10.75 -9.26
N ARG A 145 -14.17 11.07 -10.48
CA ARG A 145 -12.74 11.17 -10.79
C ARG A 145 -12.04 12.29 -10.02
N ALA A 146 -12.68 13.45 -9.88
CA ALA A 146 -12.12 14.58 -9.14
C ALA A 146 -11.90 14.24 -7.66
N ILE A 147 -12.89 13.60 -7.02
CA ILE A 147 -12.82 13.14 -5.62
C ILE A 147 -11.68 12.12 -5.45
N THR A 148 -11.63 11.09 -6.29
CA THR A 148 -10.64 10.00 -6.15
C THR A 148 -9.22 10.48 -6.41
N ASN A 149 -9.03 11.37 -7.38
CA ASN A 149 -7.71 11.90 -7.73
C ASN A 149 -7.25 12.95 -6.72
N GLY A 150 -8.17 13.78 -6.22
CA GLY A 150 -7.91 14.73 -5.14
C GLY A 150 -7.51 14.03 -3.85
N LEU A 151 -8.21 12.95 -3.47
CA LEU A 151 -7.82 12.13 -2.32
C LEU A 151 -6.43 11.52 -2.54
N ASN A 152 -6.20 10.85 -3.67
CA ASN A 152 -4.92 10.20 -3.96
C ASN A 152 -3.75 11.19 -3.88
N ARG A 153 -3.89 12.40 -4.45
CA ARG A 153 -2.84 13.44 -4.38
C ARG A 153 -2.54 13.85 -2.94
N ARG A 154 -3.57 14.07 -2.12
CA ARG A 154 -3.39 14.44 -0.71
C ARG A 154 -2.71 13.33 0.08
N LEU A 155 -3.09 12.07 -0.14
CA LEU A 155 -2.47 10.93 0.51
C LEU A 155 -1.00 10.77 0.09
N VAL A 156 -0.70 10.88 -1.21
CA VAL A 156 0.68 10.82 -1.72
C VAL A 156 1.54 11.93 -1.12
N ALA A 157 1.03 13.16 -1.01
CA ALA A 157 1.75 14.26 -0.37
C ALA A 157 1.97 14.01 1.14
N ALA A 158 1.01 13.38 1.82
CA ALA A 158 1.10 13.05 3.24
C ALA A 158 2.04 11.86 3.54
N HIS A 159 2.34 10.99 2.56
CA HIS A 159 3.06 9.72 2.79
C HIS A 159 4.34 9.86 3.62
N ARG A 160 5.13 10.91 3.40
CA ARG A 160 6.41 11.14 4.08
C ARG A 160 6.29 11.58 5.54
N HIS A 161 5.08 11.92 5.97
CA HIS A 161 4.77 12.46 7.29
C HIS A 161 3.80 11.55 8.05
N LEU A 162 3.48 10.36 7.54
CA LEU A 162 2.53 9.45 8.20
C LEU A 162 3.08 8.80 9.48
N ASP A 163 4.32 9.10 9.88
CA ASP A 163 4.86 8.81 11.21
C ASP A 163 4.33 9.77 12.28
N ASP A 164 3.86 10.95 11.90
CA ASP A 164 3.26 11.95 12.78
C ASP A 164 1.74 11.71 12.98
N PRO A 165 1.24 11.60 14.24
CA PRO A 165 -0.18 11.42 14.53
C PRO A 165 -1.11 12.51 13.96
N GLU A 166 -0.66 13.76 13.86
CA GLU A 166 -1.46 14.86 13.30
C GLU A 166 -1.65 14.67 11.80
N ALA A 167 -0.58 14.38 11.07
CA ALA A 167 -0.63 14.04 9.65
C ALA A 167 -1.49 12.79 9.37
N GLN A 168 -1.40 11.74 10.22
CA GLN A 168 -2.28 10.58 10.11
C GLN A 168 -3.76 10.98 10.26
N THR A 169 -4.07 11.81 11.26
CA THR A 169 -5.44 12.29 11.53
C THR A 169 -5.96 13.09 10.35
N ALA A 170 -5.15 14.02 9.83
CA ALA A 170 -5.48 14.81 8.64
C ALA A 170 -5.76 13.93 7.43
N ALA A 171 -4.95 12.89 7.18
CA ALA A 171 -5.17 11.94 6.08
C ALA A 171 -6.52 11.20 6.22
N TRP A 172 -6.87 10.74 7.42
CA TRP A 172 -8.16 10.08 7.68
C TRP A 172 -9.36 11.01 7.57
N ILE A 173 -9.20 12.30 7.91
CA ILE A 173 -10.22 13.33 7.64
C ILE A 173 -10.47 13.45 6.13
N GLN A 174 -9.43 13.43 5.30
CA GLN A 174 -9.59 13.47 3.84
C GLN A 174 -10.30 12.23 3.28
N VAL A 175 -9.97 11.04 3.79
CA VAL A 175 -10.69 9.79 3.43
C VAL A 175 -12.18 9.92 3.78
N SER A 176 -12.49 10.44 4.98
CA SER A 176 -13.87 10.62 5.44
C SER A 176 -14.63 11.64 4.56
N ARG A 177 -14.02 12.80 4.25
CA ARG A 177 -14.59 13.79 3.32
C ARG A 177 -14.87 13.18 1.95
N ALA A 178 -13.91 12.44 1.38
CA ALA A 178 -14.06 11.81 0.08
C ALA A 178 -15.17 10.75 0.08
N ARG A 179 -15.32 10.00 1.17
CA ARG A 179 -16.44 9.06 1.36
C ARG A 179 -17.78 9.77 1.36
N THR A 180 -17.94 10.84 2.16
CA THR A 180 -19.18 11.63 2.18
C THR A 180 -19.52 12.19 0.81
N LEU A 181 -18.54 12.74 0.09
CA LEU A 181 -18.75 13.27 -1.26
C LEU A 181 -19.11 12.19 -2.30
N SER A 182 -18.75 10.93 -2.04
CA SER A 182 -18.97 9.79 -2.94
C SER A 182 -20.10 8.85 -2.51
N GLU A 183 -20.88 9.18 -1.48
CA GLU A 183 -21.92 8.29 -0.92
C GLU A 183 -22.97 7.82 -1.95
N GLN A 184 -23.18 8.60 -3.01
CA GLN A 184 -24.09 8.24 -4.11
C GLN A 184 -23.37 8.06 -5.45
N LEU A 185 -22.03 8.05 -5.44
CA LEU A 185 -21.21 8.01 -6.64
C LEU A 185 -20.47 6.69 -6.80
N ARG A 186 -20.08 6.37 -8.03
CA ARG A 186 -19.27 5.18 -8.35
C ARG A 186 -17.85 5.23 -7.75
N ALA A 187 -17.39 6.41 -7.30
CA ALA A 187 -16.08 6.64 -6.70
C ALA A 187 -15.79 5.85 -5.41
N GLN A 188 -16.80 5.29 -4.75
CA GLN A 188 -16.63 4.62 -3.45
C GLN A 188 -15.55 3.54 -3.44
N GLY A 189 -15.42 2.76 -4.53
CA GLY A 189 -14.43 1.70 -4.60
C GLY A 189 -13.00 2.20 -4.46
N SER A 190 -12.64 3.24 -5.22
CA SER A 190 -11.30 3.81 -5.15
C SER A 190 -11.06 4.47 -3.78
N VAL A 191 -12.07 5.11 -3.18
CA VAL A 191 -11.94 5.68 -1.82
C VAL A 191 -11.69 4.58 -0.79
N VAL A 192 -12.46 3.48 -0.84
CA VAL A 192 -12.27 2.31 0.03
C VAL A 192 -10.87 1.70 -0.16
N ARG A 193 -10.44 1.52 -1.42
CA ARG A 193 -9.10 1.01 -1.72
C ARG A 193 -8.00 1.89 -1.13
N GLN A 194 -8.10 3.21 -1.29
CA GLN A 194 -7.15 4.16 -0.74
C GLN A 194 -7.17 4.22 0.79
N ALA A 195 -8.34 4.02 1.42
CA ALA A 195 -8.45 3.89 2.87
C ALA A 195 -7.70 2.64 3.39
N ILE A 196 -7.78 1.52 2.68
CA ILE A 196 -7.02 0.31 3.00
C ILE A 196 -5.51 0.55 2.86
N ASP A 197 -5.09 1.22 1.77
CA ASP A 197 -3.69 1.62 1.58
C ASP A 197 -3.17 2.50 2.73
N LEU A 198 -3.98 3.48 3.17
CA LEU A 198 -3.64 4.35 4.30
C LEU A 198 -3.52 3.55 5.61
N ALA A 199 -4.43 2.61 5.87
CA ALA A 199 -4.37 1.74 7.04
C ALA A 199 -3.09 0.89 7.07
N GLU A 200 -2.70 0.30 5.92
CA GLU A 200 -1.46 -0.46 5.78
C GLU A 200 -0.21 0.39 6.05
N ARG A 201 -0.23 1.66 5.61
CA ARG A 201 0.86 2.61 5.88
C ARG A 201 0.95 3.02 7.34
N THR A 202 -0.18 3.34 7.94
CA THR A 202 -0.26 3.90 9.31
C THR A 202 -0.30 2.84 10.41
N GLY A 203 -0.37 1.55 10.05
CA GLY A 203 -0.46 0.46 11.03
C GLY A 203 -1.82 0.36 11.72
N GLN A 204 -2.88 0.94 11.14
CA GLN A 204 -4.23 0.97 11.72
C GLN A 204 -5.10 -0.16 11.13
N TRP A 205 -4.80 -1.41 11.49
CA TRP A 205 -5.41 -2.59 10.85
C TRP A 205 -6.93 -2.60 10.94
N GLU A 206 -7.50 -2.30 12.12
CA GLU A 206 -8.96 -2.32 12.34
C GLU A 206 -9.69 -1.38 11.38
N ARG A 207 -9.21 -0.14 11.21
CA ARG A 207 -9.80 0.80 10.25
C ARG A 207 -9.73 0.26 8.83
N GLY A 208 -8.59 -0.29 8.42
CA GLY A 208 -8.44 -0.91 7.09
C GLY A 208 -9.42 -2.06 6.90
N TRP A 209 -9.60 -2.89 7.93
CA TRP A 209 -10.52 -4.03 7.92
C TRP A 209 -11.98 -3.59 7.86
N ASP A 210 -12.37 -2.55 8.61
CA ASP A 210 -13.72 -1.99 8.57
C ASP A 210 -14.06 -1.49 7.16
N TYR A 211 -13.13 -0.75 6.52
CA TYR A 211 -13.30 -0.30 5.14
C TYR A 211 -13.37 -1.48 4.15
N ALA A 212 -12.57 -2.52 4.35
CA ALA A 212 -12.57 -3.71 3.51
C ALA A 212 -13.89 -4.51 3.59
N ASN A 213 -14.60 -4.43 4.72
CA ASN A 213 -15.88 -5.11 4.95
C ASN A 213 -17.11 -4.27 4.62
N LEU A 214 -16.94 -3.03 4.16
CA LEU A 214 -18.08 -2.22 3.72
C LEU A 214 -18.83 -2.92 2.58
N PRO A 215 -20.18 -2.88 2.57
CA PRO A 215 -20.96 -3.35 1.45
C PRO A 215 -20.53 -2.63 0.17
N LEU A 216 -19.96 -3.36 -0.78
CA LEU A 216 -19.55 -2.80 -2.07
C LEU A 216 -20.79 -2.56 -2.94
N PRO A 217 -20.97 -1.35 -3.52
CA PRO A 217 -22.09 -1.06 -4.40
C PRO A 217 -22.21 -2.06 -5.56
N SER A 218 -23.44 -2.32 -6.02
CA SER A 218 -23.68 -3.19 -7.19
C SER A 218 -23.02 -2.63 -8.46
N GLY A 219 -23.02 -1.30 -8.62
CA GLY A 219 -22.41 -0.58 -9.74
C GLY A 219 -20.90 -0.33 -9.62
N LEU A 220 -20.20 -0.93 -8.66
CA LEU A 220 -18.76 -0.76 -8.49
C LEU A 220 -18.00 -1.30 -9.69
N GLU A 221 -17.02 -0.53 -10.18
CA GLU A 221 -16.11 -0.96 -11.25
C GLU A 221 -15.48 -2.32 -10.93
N ARG A 222 -15.52 -3.24 -11.90
CA ARG A 222 -15.05 -4.61 -11.67
C ARG A 222 -13.57 -4.67 -11.29
N ASN A 223 -12.77 -3.78 -11.88
CA ASN A 223 -11.35 -3.61 -11.60
C ASN A 223 -11.09 -3.23 -10.13
N GLU A 224 -11.87 -2.28 -9.61
CA GLU A 224 -11.76 -1.83 -8.22
C GLU A 224 -12.23 -2.93 -7.26
N ARG A 225 -13.30 -3.66 -7.59
CA ARG A 225 -13.76 -4.82 -6.80
C ARG A 225 -12.65 -5.86 -6.63
N VAL A 226 -11.93 -6.22 -7.71
CA VAL A 226 -10.81 -7.17 -7.65
C VAL A 226 -9.70 -6.66 -6.71
N ALA A 227 -9.34 -5.38 -6.82
CA ALA A 227 -8.26 -4.80 -6.02
C ALA A 227 -8.64 -4.74 -4.52
N ILE A 228 -9.87 -4.33 -4.19
CA ILE A 228 -10.37 -4.32 -2.81
C ILE A 228 -10.38 -5.73 -2.23
N LEU A 229 -10.93 -6.72 -2.95
CA LEU A 229 -10.96 -8.11 -2.49
C LEU A 229 -9.54 -8.68 -2.25
N ALA A 230 -8.59 -8.40 -3.15
CA ALA A 230 -7.20 -8.84 -2.99
C ALA A 230 -6.52 -8.19 -1.78
N LYS A 231 -6.77 -6.90 -1.54
CA LYS A 231 -6.25 -6.19 -0.35
C LYS A 231 -6.90 -6.67 0.95
N ALA A 232 -8.21 -6.87 0.95
CA ALA A 232 -8.94 -7.45 2.06
C ALA A 232 -8.41 -8.85 2.41
N ALA A 233 -8.18 -9.70 1.39
CA ALA A 233 -7.54 -11.01 1.58
C ALA A 233 -6.17 -10.88 2.24
N ARG A 234 -5.38 -9.86 1.88
CA ARG A 234 -4.07 -9.60 2.50
C ARG A 234 -4.20 -9.15 3.96
N LEU A 235 -5.13 -8.24 4.28
CA LEU A 235 -5.39 -7.84 5.67
C LEU A 235 -5.78 -9.05 6.53
N ALA A 236 -6.68 -9.90 6.03
CA ALA A 236 -7.07 -11.15 6.67
C ALA A 236 -5.88 -12.09 6.86
N TRP A 237 -5.06 -12.26 5.82
CA TRP A 237 -3.86 -13.09 5.86
C TRP A 237 -2.88 -12.60 6.94
N HIS A 238 -2.57 -11.30 6.96
CA HIS A 238 -1.69 -10.70 7.97
C HIS A 238 -2.24 -10.89 9.39
N ARG A 239 -3.55 -10.79 9.58
CA ARG A 239 -4.21 -10.98 10.89
C ARG A 239 -4.19 -12.43 11.39
N GLY A 240 -4.07 -13.40 10.48
CA GLY A 240 -4.24 -14.83 10.76
C GLY A 240 -5.65 -15.37 10.48
N LEU A 241 -6.54 -14.55 9.92
CA LEU A 241 -7.91 -14.90 9.53
C LEU A 241 -7.92 -15.76 8.26
N THR A 242 -7.60 -17.03 8.43
CA THR A 242 -7.28 -17.94 7.31
C THR A 242 -8.52 -18.24 6.46
N SER A 243 -9.71 -18.36 7.06
CA SER A 243 -10.95 -18.62 6.29
C SER A 243 -11.32 -17.43 5.41
N GLU A 244 -11.24 -16.23 5.96
CA GLU A 244 -11.56 -14.96 5.30
C GLU A 244 -10.54 -14.67 4.20
N ALA A 245 -9.25 -14.86 4.47
CA ALA A 245 -8.19 -14.72 3.47
C ALA A 245 -8.41 -15.67 2.28
N ARG A 246 -8.86 -16.90 2.56
CA ARG A 246 -9.21 -17.91 1.56
C ARG A 246 -10.37 -17.47 0.67
N GLU A 247 -11.47 -17.06 1.29
CA GLU A 247 -12.69 -16.66 0.59
C GLU A 247 -12.45 -15.41 -0.27
N LEU A 248 -11.91 -14.35 0.34
CA LEU A 248 -11.66 -13.07 -0.32
C LEU A 248 -10.67 -13.22 -1.48
N GLY A 249 -9.60 -13.98 -1.29
CA GLY A 249 -8.62 -14.25 -2.34
C GLY A 249 -9.19 -15.05 -3.52
N THR A 250 -10.05 -16.02 -3.23
CA THR A 250 -10.78 -16.80 -4.26
C THR A 250 -11.72 -15.90 -5.05
N ARG A 251 -12.51 -15.06 -4.34
CA ARG A 251 -13.42 -14.10 -4.95
C ARG A 251 -12.69 -13.07 -5.80
N ALA A 252 -11.52 -12.58 -5.38
CA ALA A 252 -10.70 -11.66 -6.17
C ALA A 252 -10.31 -12.29 -7.52
N ARG A 253 -9.87 -13.56 -7.51
CA ARG A 253 -9.51 -14.31 -8.72
C ARG A 253 -10.72 -14.59 -9.63
N GLN A 254 -11.86 -14.97 -9.05
CA GLN A 254 -13.09 -15.18 -9.82
C GLN A 254 -13.60 -13.87 -10.45
N ALA A 255 -13.54 -12.77 -9.70
CA ALA A 255 -13.94 -11.46 -10.17
C ALA A 255 -13.06 -10.95 -11.33
N SER A 256 -11.86 -11.50 -11.54
CA SER A 256 -10.97 -11.08 -12.63
C SER A 256 -11.15 -11.83 -13.95
N VAL A 257 -12.05 -12.80 -14.04
CA VAL A 257 -12.26 -13.58 -15.27
C VAL A 257 -12.63 -12.66 -16.45
N ALA A 258 -11.97 -12.79 -17.60
CA ALA A 258 -12.17 -11.90 -18.75
C ALA A 258 -11.79 -10.41 -18.52
N ILE A 259 -11.05 -10.07 -17.46
CA ILE A 259 -10.39 -8.77 -17.35
C ILE A 259 -9.01 -8.84 -18.03
N ASP A 260 -8.73 -7.90 -18.93
CA ASP A 260 -7.46 -7.81 -19.65
C ASP A 260 -6.52 -6.70 -19.12
N HIS A 261 -6.98 -5.86 -18.18
CA HIS A 261 -6.15 -4.83 -17.56
C HIS A 261 -4.95 -5.44 -16.80
N PRO A 262 -3.70 -5.09 -17.19
CA PRO A 262 -2.50 -5.69 -16.60
C PRO A 262 -2.39 -5.52 -15.09
N TRP A 263 -2.72 -4.33 -14.58
CA TRP A 263 -2.62 -4.03 -13.15
C TRP A 263 -3.69 -4.77 -12.32
N VAL A 264 -4.86 -5.07 -12.89
CA VAL A 264 -5.92 -5.82 -12.19
C VAL A 264 -5.51 -7.27 -12.04
N ARG A 265 -4.85 -7.84 -13.06
CA ARG A 265 -4.36 -9.22 -13.03
C ARG A 265 -3.33 -9.45 -11.93
N VAL A 266 -2.40 -8.52 -11.69
CA VAL A 266 -1.44 -8.68 -10.58
C VAL A 266 -2.12 -8.71 -9.21
N TYR A 267 -3.23 -7.97 -9.01
CA TYR A 267 -4.03 -8.07 -7.78
C TYR A 267 -4.81 -9.38 -7.69
N ALA A 268 -5.50 -9.76 -8.76
CA ALA A 268 -6.31 -10.97 -8.78
C ALA A 268 -5.51 -12.23 -8.46
N TYR A 269 -4.33 -12.36 -9.09
CA TYR A 269 -3.47 -13.52 -8.87
C TYR A 269 -2.70 -13.44 -7.55
N LEU A 270 -2.44 -12.25 -7.00
CA LEU A 270 -2.00 -12.11 -5.61
C LEU A 270 -3.08 -12.66 -4.65
N GLY A 271 -4.35 -12.29 -4.86
CA GLY A 271 -5.48 -12.86 -4.12
C GLY A 271 -5.55 -14.39 -4.25
N GLY A 272 -5.31 -14.93 -5.45
CA GLY A 272 -5.21 -16.37 -5.68
C GLY A 272 -4.07 -17.06 -4.91
N VAL A 273 -2.90 -16.41 -4.80
CA VAL A 273 -1.78 -16.92 -4.00
C VAL A 273 -2.10 -16.89 -2.52
N ILE A 274 -2.71 -15.80 -2.02
CA ILE A 274 -3.18 -15.71 -0.63
C ILE A 274 -4.19 -16.80 -0.33
N ALA A 275 -5.16 -17.04 -1.22
CA ALA A 275 -6.14 -18.10 -1.05
C ALA A 275 -5.51 -19.49 -0.99
N ALA A 276 -4.47 -19.74 -1.80
CA ALA A 276 -3.73 -20.99 -1.79
C ALA A 276 -2.90 -21.16 -0.51
N ALA A 277 -2.22 -20.11 -0.06
CA ALA A 277 -1.51 -20.10 1.23
C ALA A 277 -2.48 -20.35 2.40
N ALA A 278 -3.70 -19.86 2.28
CA ALA A 278 -4.78 -20.09 3.24
C ALA A 278 -5.49 -21.47 3.10
N GLY A 279 -4.97 -22.37 2.27
CA GLY A 279 -5.45 -23.76 2.14
C GLY A 279 -6.24 -24.08 0.88
N THR A 280 -6.35 -23.16 -0.10
CA THR A 280 -6.99 -23.45 -1.39
C THR A 280 -6.00 -24.08 -2.38
N GLY A 281 -5.86 -25.39 -2.32
CA GLY A 281 -5.00 -26.13 -3.24
C GLY A 281 -3.51 -25.84 -3.04
N SER A 282 -2.72 -25.89 -4.11
CA SER A 282 -1.25 -25.81 -4.04
C SER A 282 -0.73 -24.38 -4.22
N ILE A 283 0.07 -23.90 -3.26
CA ILE A 283 0.81 -22.63 -3.35
C ILE A 283 1.71 -22.58 -4.60
N ARG A 284 2.37 -23.69 -4.96
CA ARG A 284 3.24 -23.77 -6.14
C ARG A 284 2.43 -23.59 -7.42
N ALA A 285 1.25 -24.20 -7.51
CA ALA A 285 0.36 -24.03 -8.65
C ALA A 285 -0.15 -22.58 -8.75
N ALA A 286 -0.42 -21.92 -7.62
CA ALA A 286 -0.83 -20.52 -7.58
C ALA A 286 0.30 -19.58 -8.03
N LEU A 287 1.55 -19.81 -7.60
CA LEU A 287 2.72 -19.04 -8.05
C LEU A 287 2.95 -19.18 -9.56
N LEU A 288 2.83 -20.39 -10.10
CA LEU A 288 2.92 -20.62 -11.55
C LEU A 288 1.77 -19.94 -12.31
N ALA A 289 0.56 -19.94 -11.74
CA ALA A 289 -0.58 -19.22 -12.32
C ALA A 289 -0.33 -17.71 -12.32
N TYR A 290 0.22 -17.15 -11.24
CA TYR A 290 0.64 -15.75 -11.19
C TYR A 290 1.59 -15.41 -12.34
N GLN A 291 2.70 -16.15 -12.46
CA GLN A 291 3.70 -15.95 -13.51
C GLN A 291 3.13 -15.99 -14.93
N ARG A 292 2.24 -16.95 -15.22
CA ARG A 292 1.66 -17.09 -16.57
C ARG A 292 0.61 -16.06 -16.90
N CYS A 293 -0.05 -15.48 -15.89
CA CYS A 293 -1.24 -14.66 -16.10
C CYS A 293 -1.02 -13.17 -15.81
N THR A 294 0.12 -12.79 -15.23
CA THR A 294 0.57 -11.40 -15.14
C THR A 294 1.55 -11.07 -16.27
N THR A 295 1.77 -9.78 -16.50
CA THR A 295 2.65 -9.30 -17.56
C THR A 295 3.65 -8.30 -17.01
N ARG A 296 4.73 -8.06 -17.77
CA ARG A 296 5.72 -7.02 -17.45
C ARG A 296 5.06 -5.65 -17.25
N ALA A 297 4.12 -5.28 -18.12
CA ALA A 297 3.38 -4.02 -17.98
C ALA A 297 2.62 -3.92 -16.65
N GLY A 298 2.01 -5.01 -16.17
CA GLY A 298 1.37 -5.05 -14.86
C GLY A 298 2.36 -4.92 -13.69
N HIS A 299 3.57 -5.45 -13.85
CA HIS A 299 4.64 -5.26 -12.87
C HIS A 299 5.27 -3.86 -12.95
N ASP A 300 5.35 -3.22 -14.11
CA ASP A 300 5.87 -1.86 -14.21
C ASP A 300 4.90 -0.86 -13.55
N SER A 301 3.59 -1.06 -13.70
CA SER A 301 2.57 -0.24 -13.03
C SER A 301 2.45 -0.52 -11.52
N ARG A 302 2.68 -1.77 -11.10
CA ARG A 302 2.58 -2.20 -9.70
C ARG A 302 3.80 -3.01 -9.30
N SER A 303 4.93 -2.31 -9.24
CA SER A 303 6.27 -2.87 -9.05
C SER A 303 6.39 -3.81 -7.87
N HIS A 304 5.76 -3.50 -6.73
CA HIS A 304 5.87 -4.29 -5.50
C HIS A 304 5.04 -5.58 -5.48
N ARG A 305 4.13 -5.82 -6.45
CA ARG A 305 3.17 -6.94 -6.34
C ARG A 305 3.84 -8.31 -6.46
N ALA A 306 4.87 -8.45 -7.28
CA ALA A 306 5.63 -9.70 -7.35
C ALA A 306 6.34 -9.99 -6.03
N TRP A 307 6.85 -8.95 -5.35
CA TRP A 307 7.42 -9.09 -4.01
C TRP A 307 6.38 -9.51 -2.98
N GLU A 308 5.20 -8.88 -2.94
CA GLU A 308 4.14 -9.27 -2.01
C GLU A 308 3.72 -10.74 -2.18
N VAL A 309 3.68 -11.24 -3.42
CA VAL A 309 3.44 -12.66 -3.69
C VAL A 309 4.53 -13.56 -3.10
N ALA A 310 5.79 -13.18 -3.30
CA ALA A 310 6.91 -13.91 -2.70
C ALA A 310 6.86 -13.88 -1.18
N GLN A 311 6.48 -12.74 -0.58
CA GLN A 311 6.31 -12.56 0.86
C GLN A 311 5.21 -13.47 1.43
N VAL A 312 4.04 -13.54 0.80
CA VAL A 312 2.97 -14.48 1.19
C VAL A 312 3.48 -15.93 1.13
N ALA A 313 4.25 -16.26 0.10
CA ALA A 313 4.80 -17.61 -0.03
C ALA A 313 5.86 -17.94 1.05
N LEU A 314 6.71 -16.97 1.42
CA LEU A 314 7.65 -17.11 2.54
C LEU A 314 6.91 -17.32 3.86
N GLU A 315 5.87 -16.53 4.12
CA GLU A 315 5.05 -16.65 5.34
C GLU A 315 4.26 -17.95 5.41
N PHE A 316 3.91 -18.53 4.26
CA PHE A 316 3.35 -19.88 4.18
C PHE A 316 4.39 -20.97 4.51
N GLY A 317 5.68 -20.69 4.35
CA GLY A 317 6.78 -21.62 4.64
C GLY A 317 7.62 -22.03 3.43
N LEU A 318 7.54 -21.34 2.29
CA LEU A 318 8.52 -21.56 1.22
C LEU A 318 9.90 -21.06 1.64
N SER A 319 10.94 -21.72 1.13
CA SER A 319 12.32 -21.30 1.36
C SER A 319 12.63 -19.97 0.67
N ALA A 320 13.59 -19.23 1.22
CA ALA A 320 14.13 -18.01 0.61
C ALA A 320 14.61 -18.25 -0.83
N ASN A 321 15.25 -19.39 -1.10
CA ASN A 321 15.69 -19.74 -2.46
C ASN A 321 14.53 -19.91 -3.43
N ALA A 322 13.43 -20.56 -3.03
CA ALA A 322 12.25 -20.69 -3.87
C ALA A 322 11.62 -19.31 -4.17
N ALA A 323 11.57 -18.42 -3.18
CA ALA A 323 11.10 -17.04 -3.37
C ALA A 323 12.02 -16.23 -4.30
N ARG A 324 13.35 -16.33 -4.18
CA ARG A 324 14.32 -15.73 -5.11
C ARG A 324 14.11 -16.23 -6.54
N SER A 325 13.98 -17.55 -6.73
CA SER A 325 13.71 -18.15 -8.04
C SER A 325 12.38 -17.66 -8.63
N PHE A 326 11.33 -17.55 -7.81
CA PHE A 326 10.06 -17.00 -8.25
C PHE A 326 10.21 -15.55 -8.73
N LEU A 327 10.89 -14.68 -7.98
CA LEU A 327 11.09 -13.28 -8.36
C LEU A 327 11.91 -13.15 -9.66
N ALA A 328 12.98 -13.92 -9.77
CA ALA A 328 13.82 -13.96 -10.97
C ALA A 328 13.05 -14.41 -12.21
N ALA A 329 12.15 -15.38 -12.08
CA ALA A 329 11.31 -15.84 -13.19
C ALA A 329 10.16 -14.88 -13.53
N THR A 330 9.61 -14.18 -12.53
CA THR A 330 8.43 -13.31 -12.70
C THR A 330 8.81 -11.92 -13.22
N VAL A 331 9.95 -11.39 -12.79
CA VAL A 331 10.46 -10.08 -13.20
C VAL A 331 11.93 -10.24 -13.63
N PRO A 332 12.20 -10.88 -14.79
CA PRO A 332 13.55 -11.24 -15.21
C PRO A 332 14.47 -10.02 -15.35
N GLY A 333 15.71 -10.15 -14.90
CA GLY A 333 16.79 -9.18 -15.15
C GLY A 333 16.68 -7.81 -14.47
N VAL A 334 15.59 -7.53 -13.74
CA VAL A 334 15.32 -6.17 -13.23
C VAL A 334 14.88 -6.15 -11.77
N TRP A 335 14.53 -7.28 -11.16
CA TRP A 335 14.00 -7.23 -9.78
C TRP A 335 15.01 -6.66 -8.78
N ALA A 336 16.31 -6.89 -9.00
CA ALA A 336 17.39 -6.34 -8.17
C ALA A 336 17.53 -4.80 -8.23
N GLU A 337 17.06 -4.20 -9.33
CA GLU A 337 17.09 -2.75 -9.60
C GLU A 337 15.78 -2.05 -9.19
N ARG A 338 14.76 -2.81 -8.75
CA ARG A 338 13.50 -2.21 -8.34
C ARG A 338 13.66 -1.42 -7.03
N PRO A 339 12.88 -0.36 -6.81
CA PRO A 339 12.95 0.42 -5.57
C PRO A 339 12.74 -0.42 -4.29
N TRP A 340 11.94 -1.47 -4.35
CA TRP A 340 11.70 -2.39 -3.22
C TRP A 340 12.74 -3.50 -3.08
N ALA A 341 13.73 -3.60 -3.97
CA ALA A 341 14.69 -4.70 -3.98
C ALA A 341 15.57 -4.78 -2.71
N PRO A 342 16.08 -3.66 -2.15
CA PRO A 342 16.83 -3.71 -0.89
C PRO A 342 15.99 -4.32 0.24
N PHE A 343 14.71 -3.92 0.34
CA PHE A 343 13.75 -4.49 1.29
C PHE A 343 13.61 -6.01 1.11
N ALA A 344 13.35 -6.45 -0.12
CA ALA A 344 13.20 -7.87 -0.43
C ALA A 344 14.45 -8.67 -0.08
N ARG A 345 15.66 -8.16 -0.38
CA ARG A 345 16.92 -8.82 -0.04
C ARG A 345 17.11 -8.99 1.46
N VAL A 346 16.79 -7.96 2.26
CA VAL A 346 16.86 -8.05 3.72
C VAL A 346 15.94 -9.14 4.25
N VAL A 347 14.68 -9.15 3.83
CA VAL A 347 13.70 -10.15 4.29
C VAL A 347 14.07 -11.56 3.82
N LEU A 348 14.56 -11.72 2.59
CA LEU A 348 14.98 -13.02 2.06
C LEU A 348 16.23 -13.56 2.76
N SER A 349 17.21 -12.71 3.08
CA SER A 349 18.39 -13.13 3.83
C SER A 349 18.04 -13.50 5.26
N ASP A 350 17.18 -12.74 5.94
CA ASP A 350 16.68 -13.13 7.27
C ASP A 350 15.95 -14.48 7.23
N ALA A 351 15.07 -14.69 6.24
CA ALA A 351 14.35 -15.95 6.06
C ALA A 351 15.29 -17.14 5.72
N ALA A 352 16.47 -16.87 5.16
CA ALA A 352 17.51 -17.87 4.91
C ALA A 352 18.42 -18.13 6.13
N GLY A 353 18.26 -17.37 7.22
CA GLY A 353 19.20 -17.38 8.35
C GLY A 353 20.54 -16.70 8.03
N GLU A 354 20.61 -15.97 6.93
CA GLU A 354 21.80 -15.22 6.48
C GLU A 354 21.84 -13.84 7.12
N GLU A 355 23.03 -13.23 7.16
CA GLU A 355 23.17 -11.82 7.52
C GLU A 355 22.82 -10.94 6.31
N PRO A 356 21.83 -10.02 6.43
CA PRO A 356 21.54 -9.04 5.41
C PRO A 356 22.74 -8.12 5.19
N ARG A 357 22.97 -7.73 3.93
CA ARG A 357 24.04 -6.79 3.59
C ARG A 357 23.77 -5.42 4.21
N THR A 358 24.80 -4.82 4.79
CA THR A 358 24.73 -3.46 5.37
C THR A 358 24.26 -2.44 4.33
N GLU A 359 24.69 -2.60 3.08
CA GLU A 359 24.30 -1.78 1.92
C GLU A 359 22.79 -1.79 1.71
N ASP A 360 22.18 -2.98 1.78
CA ASP A 360 20.73 -3.15 1.59
C ASP A 360 19.96 -2.53 2.76
N LEU A 361 20.45 -2.70 4.00
CA LEU A 361 19.84 -2.09 5.18
C LEU A 361 19.90 -0.56 5.17
N ALA A 362 20.96 0.02 4.59
CA ALA A 362 21.15 1.47 4.45
C ALA A 362 20.33 2.06 3.30
N ALA A 363 20.07 1.28 2.24
CA ALA A 363 19.32 1.72 1.08
C ALA A 363 17.79 1.74 1.27
N ILE A 364 17.25 1.14 2.35
CA ILE A 364 15.81 1.11 2.62
C ILE A 364 15.36 2.44 3.25
N ASP A 365 14.55 3.21 2.53
CA ASP A 365 13.72 4.25 3.16
C ASP A 365 12.45 3.62 3.75
N LEU A 366 12.47 3.37 5.06
CA LEU A 366 11.36 2.75 5.77
C LEU A 366 10.04 3.52 5.63
N ARG A 367 10.08 4.84 5.41
CA ARG A 367 8.87 5.69 5.31
C ARG A 367 8.03 5.37 4.07
N GLU A 368 8.64 4.76 3.05
CA GLU A 368 7.94 4.36 1.82
C GLU A 368 7.14 3.05 2.00
N HIS A 369 7.38 2.31 3.10
CA HIS A 369 6.80 1.00 3.37
C HIS A 369 5.66 1.05 4.40
N GLY A 370 4.77 0.05 4.34
CA GLY A 370 3.71 -0.11 5.34
C GLY A 370 4.24 -0.53 6.71
N ALA A 371 3.47 -0.28 7.78
CA ALA A 371 3.91 -0.53 9.16
C ALA A 371 4.35 -1.99 9.39
N ALA A 372 3.62 -2.96 8.81
CA ALA A 372 3.99 -4.37 8.89
C ALA A 372 5.31 -4.68 8.17
N ASP A 373 5.56 -4.04 7.02
CA ASP A 373 6.80 -4.22 6.26
C ASP A 373 7.97 -3.59 7.00
N GLN A 374 7.80 -2.37 7.53
CA GLN A 374 8.80 -1.73 8.38
C GLN A 374 9.16 -2.60 9.59
N ALA A 375 8.15 -3.20 10.23
CA ALA A 375 8.35 -4.11 11.36
C ALA A 375 9.14 -5.38 10.96
N ARG A 376 8.94 -5.93 9.75
CA ARG A 376 9.76 -7.05 9.24
C ARG A 376 11.24 -6.68 9.11
N VAL A 377 11.56 -5.46 8.65
CA VAL A 377 12.97 -4.99 8.60
C VAL A 377 13.55 -4.87 10.00
N HIS A 378 12.77 -4.33 10.94
CA HIS A 378 13.20 -4.24 12.34
C HIS A 378 13.38 -5.61 12.99
N LEU A 379 12.53 -6.59 12.68
CA LEU A 379 12.69 -7.97 13.11
C LEU A 379 13.97 -8.60 12.54
N ALA A 380 14.24 -8.42 11.25
CA ALA A 380 15.49 -8.88 10.63
C ALA A 380 16.73 -8.25 11.28
N ARG A 381 16.71 -6.92 11.49
CA ARG A 381 17.77 -6.20 12.22
C ARG A 381 17.96 -6.75 13.64
N ALA A 382 16.86 -7.08 14.33
CA ALA A 382 16.94 -7.62 15.67
C ALA A 382 17.61 -8.99 15.73
N ARG A 383 17.22 -9.89 14.82
CA ARG A 383 17.79 -11.25 14.74
C ARG A 383 19.28 -11.22 14.41
N VAL A 384 19.68 -10.36 13.48
CA VAL A 384 21.10 -10.14 13.14
C VAL A 384 21.87 -9.66 14.36
N ALA A 385 21.38 -8.60 15.01
CA ALA A 385 22.02 -8.07 16.21
C ALA A 385 22.11 -9.12 17.32
N ALA A 386 21.08 -9.95 17.51
CA ALA A 386 21.09 -11.04 18.48
C ALA A 386 22.15 -12.10 18.16
N ARG A 387 22.27 -12.55 16.90
CA ARG A 387 23.29 -13.51 16.46
C ARG A 387 24.72 -12.98 16.66
N SER A 388 24.91 -11.67 16.46
CA SER A 388 26.20 -11.01 16.65
C SER A 388 26.49 -10.58 18.10
N GLY A 389 25.65 -11.00 19.07
CA GLY A 389 25.83 -10.66 20.49
C GLY A 389 25.47 -9.22 20.89
N HIS A 390 24.96 -8.41 19.96
CA HIS A 390 24.54 -7.02 20.18
C HIS A 390 23.12 -6.93 20.76
N ARG A 391 22.94 -7.46 21.98
CA ARG A 391 21.64 -7.62 22.63
C ARG A 391 20.83 -6.32 22.75
N VAL A 392 21.46 -5.21 23.12
CA VAL A 392 20.77 -3.91 23.24
C VAL A 392 20.20 -3.46 21.89
N SER A 393 20.98 -3.56 20.81
CA SER A 393 20.53 -3.23 19.45
C SER A 393 19.38 -4.12 18.99
N ALA A 394 19.41 -5.40 19.38
CA ALA A 394 18.33 -6.34 19.09
C ALA A 394 17.02 -5.93 19.78
N VAL A 395 17.11 -5.58 21.08
CA VAL A 395 15.98 -5.07 21.85
C VAL A 395 15.39 -3.80 21.23
N LEU A 396 16.23 -2.80 20.93
CA LEU A 396 15.76 -1.53 20.37
C LEU A 396 15.05 -1.73 19.03
N SER A 397 15.54 -2.67 18.22
CA SER A 397 14.90 -3.02 16.95
C SER A 397 13.54 -3.67 17.15
N LEU A 398 13.41 -4.63 18.09
CA LEU A 398 12.11 -5.23 18.41
C LEU A 398 11.12 -4.23 19.00
N GLN A 399 11.57 -3.29 19.82
CA GLN A 399 10.71 -2.23 20.35
C GLN A 399 10.13 -1.36 19.23
N ARG A 400 10.96 -0.97 18.26
CA ARG A 400 10.48 -0.25 17.07
C ARG A 400 9.45 -1.08 16.29
N ALA A 401 9.69 -2.38 16.11
CA ALA A 401 8.73 -3.27 15.47
C ALA A 401 7.40 -3.34 16.24
N ARG A 402 7.42 -3.43 17.58
CA ARG A 402 6.22 -3.43 18.42
C ARG A 402 5.43 -2.13 18.31
N LEU A 403 6.10 -0.97 18.35
CA LEU A 403 5.45 0.33 18.23
C LEU A 403 4.73 0.51 16.89
N LEU A 404 5.34 0.03 15.81
CA LEU A 404 4.73 0.00 14.46
C LEU A 404 3.51 -0.93 14.40
N LEU A 405 3.54 -2.03 15.15
CA LEU A 405 2.50 -3.06 15.15
C LEU A 405 1.46 -2.89 16.26
N ARG A 406 1.47 -1.80 17.03
CA ARG A 406 0.57 -1.58 18.18
C ARG A 406 -0.91 -1.78 17.84
N SER A 407 -1.31 -1.37 16.65
CA SER A 407 -2.67 -1.49 16.10
C SER A 407 -2.70 -2.42 14.88
N TRP A 408 -1.67 -3.25 14.72
CA TRP A 408 -1.51 -4.21 13.64
C TRP A 408 -1.23 -5.63 14.17
N PRO A 409 -2.27 -6.33 14.63
CA PRO A 409 -2.13 -7.68 15.18
C PRO A 409 -1.86 -8.74 14.09
N GLY A 410 -1.55 -9.96 14.54
CA GLY A 410 -1.43 -11.15 13.69
C GLY A 410 0.01 -11.60 13.47
N ARG A 411 0.29 -12.19 12.30
CA ARG A 411 1.47 -13.04 12.05
C ARG A 411 2.80 -12.35 12.33
N VAL A 412 2.95 -11.10 11.88
CA VAL A 412 4.21 -10.35 12.09
C VAL A 412 4.37 -9.96 13.55
N ALA A 413 3.29 -9.51 14.20
CA ALA A 413 3.31 -9.20 15.62
C ALA A 413 3.68 -10.44 16.45
N GLU A 414 3.08 -11.60 16.16
CA GLU A 414 3.42 -12.88 16.80
C GLU A 414 4.88 -13.30 16.57
N GLN A 415 5.46 -13.00 15.40
CA GLN A 415 6.89 -13.24 15.15
C GLN A 415 7.78 -12.30 15.99
N VAL A 416 7.42 -11.01 16.07
CA VAL A 416 8.12 -10.03 16.90
C VAL A 416 8.04 -10.42 18.38
N GLU A 417 6.88 -10.85 18.86
CA GLU A 417 6.70 -11.29 20.24
C GLU A 417 7.48 -12.57 20.55
N ARG A 418 7.50 -13.55 19.63
CA ARG A 418 8.33 -14.74 19.79
C ARG A 418 9.81 -14.41 19.88
N GLU A 419 10.30 -13.53 19.02
CA GLU A 419 11.70 -13.08 19.06
C GLU A 419 12.01 -12.26 20.32
N ALA A 420 11.08 -11.41 20.76
CA ALA A 420 11.23 -10.69 22.01
C ALA A 420 11.30 -11.65 23.21
N ALA A 421 10.50 -12.72 23.20
CA ALA A 421 10.52 -13.75 24.24
C ALA A 421 11.87 -14.49 24.33
N THR A 422 12.56 -14.73 23.20
CA THR A 422 13.90 -15.33 23.23
C THR A 422 14.92 -14.40 23.89
N LEU A 423 14.73 -13.08 23.74
CA LEU A 423 15.60 -12.07 24.34
C LEU A 423 15.21 -11.69 25.77
N THR A 424 13.99 -11.92 26.26
CA THR A 424 13.59 -11.51 27.62
C THR A 424 13.91 -12.51 28.73
N GLY A 425 14.64 -13.60 28.41
CA GLY A 425 15.02 -14.67 29.33
C GLY A 425 15.39 -14.21 30.74
N THR A 426 15.06 -15.02 31.74
CA THR A 426 15.19 -14.64 33.16
C THR A 426 16.66 -14.59 33.57
N LEU A 427 17.10 -13.47 34.14
CA LEU A 427 18.37 -13.40 34.85
C LEU A 427 18.24 -14.19 36.16
N PRO A 428 19.00 -15.29 36.37
CA PRO A 428 18.97 -16.02 37.62
C PRO A 428 19.61 -15.18 38.73
N ALA A 429 18.75 -14.53 39.52
CA ALA A 429 19.14 -13.65 40.62
C ALA A 429 18.28 -13.91 41.88
N THR A 430 18.95 -14.04 43.01
CA THR A 430 18.32 -14.09 44.34
C THR A 430 17.55 -12.79 44.64
N ALA A 431 16.69 -12.80 45.67
CA ALA A 431 15.99 -11.59 46.10
C ALA A 431 16.96 -10.44 46.49
N ALA A 432 18.07 -10.76 47.15
CA ALA A 432 19.09 -9.77 47.50
C ALA A 432 19.79 -9.20 46.25
N GLN A 433 20.18 -10.06 45.30
CA GLN A 433 20.77 -9.63 44.04
C GLN A 433 19.82 -8.76 43.21
N ARG A 434 18.51 -9.04 43.22
CA ARG A 434 17.50 -8.22 42.53
C ARG A 434 17.44 -6.80 43.10
N ARG A 435 17.38 -6.65 44.43
CA ARG A 435 17.43 -5.32 45.08
C ARG A 435 18.71 -4.55 44.76
N VAL A 436 19.85 -5.24 44.70
CA VAL A 436 21.12 -4.63 44.27
C VAL A 436 21.05 -4.21 42.80
N LEU A 437 20.49 -5.06 41.93
CA LEU A 437 20.35 -4.79 40.50
C LEU A 437 19.45 -3.58 40.21
N ASP A 438 18.37 -3.40 40.95
CA ASP A 438 17.49 -2.22 40.82
C ASP A 438 18.29 -0.92 41.03
N LEU A 439 19.06 -0.84 42.11
CA LEU A 439 19.90 0.33 42.40
C LEU A 439 21.10 0.46 41.44
N VAL A 440 21.58 -0.65 40.85
CA VAL A 440 22.58 -0.62 39.77
C VAL A 440 22.03 0.06 38.52
N ILE A 441 20.78 -0.23 38.15
CA ILE A 441 20.09 0.37 37.01
C ILE A 441 19.90 1.87 37.22
N GLU A 442 19.60 2.29 38.45
CA GLU A 442 19.47 3.69 38.84
C GLU A 442 20.81 4.46 38.90
N GLY A 443 21.94 3.77 38.71
CA GLY A 443 23.26 4.40 38.62
C GLY A 443 23.97 4.59 39.96
N HIS A 444 23.45 4.06 41.07
CA HIS A 444 24.10 4.15 42.37
C HIS A 444 25.48 3.48 42.38
N THR A 445 26.39 3.97 43.21
CA THR A 445 27.69 3.34 43.50
C THR A 445 27.55 2.21 44.52
N ASN A 446 28.55 1.32 44.65
CA ASN A 446 28.49 0.25 45.67
C ASN A 446 28.34 0.80 47.11
N ARG A 447 28.97 1.96 47.39
CA ARG A 447 28.85 2.65 48.67
C ARG A 447 27.43 3.14 48.94
N GLU A 448 26.78 3.75 47.95
CA GLU A 448 25.40 4.22 48.07
C GLU A 448 24.41 3.06 48.21
N ILE A 449 24.61 1.97 47.45
CA ILE A 449 23.80 0.75 47.59
C ILE A 449 23.97 0.13 48.98
N GLY A 450 25.20 0.08 49.50
CA GLY A 450 25.47 -0.45 50.83
C GLY A 450 24.72 0.34 51.90
N ARG A 451 24.72 1.67 51.80
CA ARG A 451 23.92 2.56 52.64
C ARG A 451 22.43 2.32 52.49
N ALA A 452 21.92 2.25 51.26
CA ALA A 452 20.50 2.08 50.97
C ALA A 452 19.95 0.72 51.46
N LEU A 453 20.75 -0.35 51.39
CA LEU A 453 20.34 -1.71 51.77
C LEU A 453 20.78 -2.13 53.19
N GLY A 454 21.47 -1.25 53.93
CA GLY A 454 21.96 -1.56 55.28
C GLY A 454 23.03 -2.66 55.30
N CYS A 455 23.94 -2.69 54.31
CA CYS A 455 25.00 -3.69 54.22
C CYS A 455 26.37 -3.08 53.86
N ALA A 456 27.45 -3.83 54.07
CA ALA A 456 28.80 -3.38 53.74
C ALA A 456 28.98 -3.22 52.21
N GLU A 457 29.74 -2.21 51.78
CA GLU A 457 30.07 -1.97 50.37
C GLU A 457 30.69 -3.22 49.70
N ARG A 458 31.53 -3.97 50.43
CA ARG A 458 32.12 -5.22 49.97
C ARG A 458 31.07 -6.29 49.66
N THR A 459 29.97 -6.35 50.43
CA THR A 459 28.86 -7.28 50.18
C THR A 459 28.14 -6.94 48.87
N VAL A 460 27.95 -5.64 48.60
CA VAL A 460 27.40 -5.19 47.32
C VAL A 460 28.30 -5.60 46.16
N ALA A 461 29.63 -5.43 46.29
CA ALA A 461 30.58 -5.82 45.26
C ALA A 461 30.48 -7.33 44.93
N VAL A 462 30.28 -8.19 45.94
CA VAL A 462 30.05 -9.63 45.73
C VAL A 462 28.76 -9.90 44.96
N HIS A 463 27.66 -9.22 45.30
CA HIS A 463 26.40 -9.34 44.58
C HIS A 463 26.51 -8.87 43.13
N VAL A 464 27.16 -7.73 42.87
CA VAL A 464 27.41 -7.21 41.52
C VAL A 464 28.27 -8.21 40.72
N ALA A 465 29.36 -8.73 41.29
CA ALA A 465 30.19 -9.71 40.61
C ALA A 465 29.42 -11.00 40.25
N ALA A 466 28.53 -11.46 41.13
CA ALA A 466 27.65 -12.58 40.84
C ALA A 466 26.65 -12.26 39.73
N LEU A 467 26.04 -11.08 39.73
CA LEU A 467 25.14 -10.63 38.65
C LEU A 467 25.86 -10.54 37.30
N LEU A 468 27.10 -10.03 37.27
CA LEU A 468 27.93 -9.98 36.06
C LEU A 468 28.16 -11.38 35.48
N ARG A 469 28.51 -12.36 36.34
CA ARG A 469 28.66 -13.77 35.91
C ARG A 469 27.35 -14.35 35.41
N SER A 470 26.24 -14.19 36.15
CA SER A 470 24.93 -14.73 35.78
C SER A 470 24.36 -14.12 34.50
N SER A 471 24.74 -12.89 34.17
CA SER A 471 24.31 -12.19 32.95
C SER A 471 25.28 -12.32 31.77
N SER A 472 26.44 -12.95 32.00
CA SER A 472 27.56 -13.00 31.04
C SER A 472 28.04 -11.61 30.60
N THR A 473 27.98 -10.61 31.48
CA THR A 473 28.48 -9.26 31.22
C THR A 473 29.82 -9.02 31.90
N THR A 474 30.64 -8.17 31.29
CA THR A 474 31.99 -7.84 31.80
C THR A 474 32.03 -6.53 32.58
N SER A 475 30.96 -5.73 32.55
CA SER A 475 30.92 -4.42 33.21
C SER A 475 29.55 -4.12 33.82
N ARG A 476 29.56 -3.31 34.89
CA ARG A 476 28.36 -2.81 35.57
C ARG A 476 27.42 -2.08 34.60
N ALA A 477 28.00 -1.25 33.72
CA ALA A 477 27.24 -0.50 32.72
C ALA A 477 26.57 -1.45 31.71
N ALA A 478 27.27 -2.51 31.26
CA ALA A 478 26.68 -3.51 30.37
C ALA A 478 25.53 -4.28 31.05
N LEU A 479 25.70 -4.65 32.32
CA LEU A 479 24.63 -5.27 33.13
C LEU A 479 23.40 -4.36 33.25
N ALA A 480 23.60 -3.09 33.61
CA ALA A 480 22.52 -2.12 33.73
C ALA A 480 21.79 -1.93 32.38
N ALA A 481 22.53 -1.71 31.29
CA ALA A 481 21.95 -1.54 29.96
C ALA A 481 21.18 -2.79 29.49
N GLN A 482 21.72 -3.99 29.72
CA GLN A 482 21.05 -5.25 29.39
C GLN A 482 19.74 -5.42 30.16
N GLU A 483 19.72 -5.08 31.45
CA GLU A 483 18.53 -5.24 32.28
C GLU A 483 17.46 -4.18 31.98
N VAL A 484 17.85 -2.92 31.73
CA VAL A 484 16.93 -1.88 31.23
C VAL A 484 16.29 -2.31 29.92
N ALA A 485 17.10 -2.78 28.96
CA ALA A 485 16.61 -3.28 27.69
C ALA A 485 15.64 -4.47 27.88
N ARG A 486 15.99 -5.42 28.76
CA ARG A 486 15.12 -6.56 29.10
C ARG A 486 13.79 -6.11 29.68
N ARG A 487 13.79 -5.19 30.65
CA ARG A 487 12.57 -4.64 31.27
C ARG A 487 11.71 -3.88 30.29
N ALA A 488 12.32 -3.10 29.39
CA ALA A 488 11.58 -2.41 28.33
C ALA A 488 10.80 -3.40 27.45
N LEU A 489 11.33 -4.59 27.17
CA LEU A 489 10.62 -5.66 26.44
C LEU A 489 9.53 -6.37 27.26
N MET A 490 9.57 -6.29 28.59
CA MET A 490 8.55 -6.90 29.44
C MET A 490 7.35 -6.00 29.67
N VAL A 491 7.58 -4.68 29.70
CA VAL A 491 6.50 -3.71 29.77
C VAL A 491 5.83 -3.73 28.40
N ALA A 492 4.60 -4.26 28.35
CA ALA A 492 3.75 -4.05 27.18
C ALA A 492 3.65 -2.52 26.98
N PRO A 493 3.68 -2.01 25.75
CA PRO A 493 3.36 -0.60 25.52
C PRO A 493 1.95 -0.34 26.05
N GLU A 494 1.84 0.15 27.28
CA GLU A 494 0.60 0.64 27.88
C GLU A 494 0.26 2.00 27.26
N LEU A 495 -1.04 2.20 27.07
CA LEU A 495 -1.70 3.23 26.25
C LEU A 495 -1.36 4.68 26.65
#